data_AF-A0A3Q0IQ15-F1
#
_entry.id   AF-A0A3Q0IQ15-F1
#
_cell.length_a   1.000
_cell.length_b   1.000
_cell.length_c   1.000
_cell.angle_alpha   90.00
_cell.angle_beta   90.00
_cell.angle_gamma   90.00
#
_symmetry.space_group_name_H-M   'P 1'
#
loop_
_entity.id
_entity.type
_entity.pdbx_description
1 polymer ?
#
loop_
_entity_poly.entity_id
_entity_poly.type
_entity_poly.pdbx_seq_one_letter_code
_entity_poly.pdbx_strand_id
1 'polypeptide(L)'
;MRRGSHGLTTTTITPPDMTRRSSPYSPIKTDKSMTKIYYFVSDGIKREPLKLWRSLFLLLLIALCIAFTSTLWFTNAFWITVRRFNVFENNSLSLDYFQHPPVERMSMCIHIYNYTNVDRFYSDESEEEEDQLAVDFLGPYCFK
;
A
#
# COMPACT_ATOMS: atom_id res chain seq x y z
N MET A 1 -52.65 -77.08 7.35
CA MET A 1 -53.55 -77.17 8.53
C MET A 1 -54.14 -75.78 8.77
N ARG A 2 -55.46 -75.58 8.53
CA ARG A 2 -56.50 -75.39 9.57
C ARG A 2 -56.06 -74.35 10.63
N ARG A 3 -56.67 -73.18 10.82
CA ARG A 3 -58.07 -72.74 11.00
C ARG A 3 -58.09 -71.21 10.72
N GLY A 4 -59.16 -70.53 10.29
CA GLY A 4 -60.57 -70.77 10.57
C GLY A 4 -61.06 -69.83 11.68
N SER A 5 -61.72 -68.74 11.26
CA SER A 5 -62.86 -68.08 11.93
C SER A 5 -62.62 -67.34 13.26
N HIS A 6 -63.03 -66.07 13.35
CA HIS A 6 -64.30 -65.67 14.00
C HIS A 6 -64.40 -64.14 14.00
N GLY A 7 -65.56 -63.63 13.56
CA GLY A 7 -65.88 -62.21 13.59
C GLY A 7 -66.28 -61.72 14.97
N LEU A 8 -66.33 -60.40 15.10
CA LEU A 8 -67.15 -59.70 16.08
C LEU A 8 -67.52 -58.33 15.51
N THR A 9 -68.81 -58.22 15.21
CA THR A 9 -69.55 -57.01 14.84
C THR A 9 -69.67 -56.13 16.08
N THR A 10 -69.35 -54.84 15.95
CA THR A 10 -69.80 -53.83 16.91
C THR A 10 -70.24 -52.60 16.13
N THR A 11 -71.56 -52.49 16.04
CA THR A 11 -72.31 -51.36 15.49
C THR A 11 -72.22 -50.21 16.48
N THR A 12 -71.80 -49.02 16.05
CA THR A 12 -72.00 -47.80 16.84
C THR A 12 -72.37 -46.66 15.91
N ILE A 13 -73.37 -45.94 16.40
CA ILE A 13 -74.32 -45.10 15.68
C ILE A 13 -73.71 -43.71 15.40
N THR A 14 -74.04 -43.19 14.22
CA THR A 14 -73.71 -41.87 13.67
C THR A 14 -74.40 -40.71 14.41
N PRO A 15 -73.75 -39.54 14.45
CA PRO A 15 -74.45 -38.26 14.40
C PRO A 15 -74.14 -37.48 13.10
N PRO A 16 -74.99 -36.50 12.75
CA PRO A 16 -75.19 -36.05 11.37
C PRO A 16 -74.25 -34.93 10.91
N ASP A 17 -74.14 -34.90 9.59
CA ASP A 17 -73.77 -33.83 8.66
C ASP A 17 -73.96 -32.39 9.18
N MET A 18 -72.91 -31.56 9.06
CA MET A 18 -73.06 -30.12 8.84
C MET A 18 -71.86 -29.56 8.05
N THR A 19 -72.20 -28.85 6.97
CA THR A 19 -71.46 -27.72 6.37
C THR A 19 -70.27 -28.00 5.44
N ARG A 20 -70.64 -28.35 4.21
CA ARG A 20 -70.40 -27.52 3.01
C ARG A 20 -69.78 -26.14 3.29
N ARG A 21 -68.47 -25.99 3.03
CA ARG A 21 -67.87 -24.71 2.61
C ARG A 21 -66.80 -24.98 1.55
N SER A 22 -67.24 -24.96 0.30
CA SER A 22 -66.37 -24.80 -0.86
C SER A 22 -65.61 -23.49 -0.72
N SER A 23 -64.32 -23.58 -0.43
CA SER A 23 -63.40 -22.45 -0.38
C SER A 23 -62.88 -22.17 -1.79
N PRO A 24 -63.14 -21.00 -2.39
CA PRO A 24 -62.60 -20.63 -3.70
C PRO A 24 -61.27 -19.91 -3.49
N TYR A 25 -60.25 -20.62 -3.03
CA TYR A 25 -58.88 -20.10 -3.12
C TYR A 25 -58.25 -20.62 -4.40
N SER A 26 -58.40 -19.83 -5.47
CA SER A 26 -57.54 -19.89 -6.63
C SER A 26 -56.11 -19.55 -6.20
N PRO A 27 -55.09 -20.36 -6.56
CA PRO A 27 -53.72 -20.00 -6.29
C PRO A 27 -53.38 -18.77 -7.15
N ILE A 28 -53.17 -17.64 -6.47
CA ILE A 28 -52.61 -16.44 -7.08
C ILE A 28 -51.26 -16.85 -7.65
N LYS A 29 -51.15 -16.88 -8.99
CA LYS A 29 -49.88 -17.01 -9.69
C LYS A 29 -49.04 -15.79 -9.32
N THR A 30 -48.24 -15.92 -8.27
CA THR A 30 -47.20 -14.96 -7.95
C THR A 30 -46.25 -14.91 -9.14
N ASP A 31 -46.25 -13.76 -9.79
CA ASP A 31 -45.43 -13.47 -10.95
C ASP A 31 -43.96 -13.63 -10.57
N LYS A 32 -43.30 -14.63 -11.18
CA LYS A 32 -41.89 -15.00 -10.96
C LYS A 32 -40.91 -13.85 -11.26
N SER A 33 -41.40 -12.77 -11.87
CA SER A 33 -40.65 -11.55 -12.14
C SER A 33 -40.24 -10.81 -10.87
N MET A 34 -41.15 -10.64 -9.90
CA MET A 34 -40.85 -9.82 -8.71
C MET A 34 -39.87 -10.50 -7.76
N THR A 35 -39.89 -11.83 -7.63
CA THR A 35 -38.96 -12.52 -6.74
C THR A 35 -37.51 -12.39 -7.21
N LYS A 36 -37.27 -12.32 -8.52
CA LYS A 36 -35.93 -12.13 -9.09
C LYS A 36 -35.31 -10.78 -8.71
N ILE A 37 -36.11 -9.71 -8.58
CA ILE A 37 -35.62 -8.37 -8.25
C ILE A 37 -35.14 -8.31 -6.79
N TYR A 38 -35.86 -8.97 -5.86
CA TYR A 38 -35.44 -9.03 -4.46
C TYR A 38 -34.14 -9.81 -4.24
N TYR A 39 -33.91 -10.91 -5.00
CA TYR A 39 -32.63 -11.60 -4.95
C TYR A 39 -31.50 -10.77 -5.56
N PHE A 40 -31.74 -10.02 -6.65
CA PHE A 40 -30.69 -9.20 -7.29
C PHE A 40 -30.21 -8.05 -6.38
N VAL A 41 -31.12 -7.39 -5.66
CA VAL A 41 -30.77 -6.32 -4.72
C VAL A 41 -30.12 -6.88 -3.45
N SER A 42 -30.58 -8.05 -2.97
CA SER A 42 -29.96 -8.72 -1.82
C SER A 42 -28.58 -9.34 -2.13
N ASP A 43 -28.34 -9.78 -3.36
CA ASP A 43 -27.07 -10.39 -3.78
C ASP A 43 -26.00 -9.35 -4.11
N GLY A 44 -26.41 -8.13 -4.48
CA GLY A 44 -25.50 -6.98 -4.61
C GLY A 44 -24.90 -6.51 -3.28
N ILE A 45 -25.60 -6.72 -2.16
CA ILE A 45 -25.15 -6.30 -0.82
C ILE A 45 -24.27 -7.39 -0.15
N LYS A 46 -24.38 -8.66 -0.56
CA LYS A 46 -23.65 -9.77 0.07
C LYS A 46 -22.24 -10.00 -0.47
N ARG A 47 -21.88 -9.42 -1.62
CA ARG A 47 -20.55 -9.59 -2.20
C ARG A 47 -19.62 -8.48 -1.77
N GLU A 48 -19.00 -8.73 -0.61
CA GLU A 48 -17.69 -8.24 -0.15
C GLU A 48 -17.68 -7.11 0.89
N PRO A 49 -18.28 -7.35 2.08
CA PRO A 49 -18.13 -6.43 3.23
C PRO A 49 -16.66 -6.18 3.58
N LEU A 50 -15.77 -7.14 3.29
CA LEU A 50 -14.32 -6.99 3.49
C LEU A 50 -13.70 -5.93 2.57
N LYS A 51 -14.16 -5.80 1.31
CA LYS A 51 -13.64 -4.80 0.36
C LYS A 51 -14.10 -3.39 0.73
N LEU A 52 -15.36 -3.24 1.14
CA LEU A 52 -15.90 -1.98 1.66
C LEU A 52 -15.18 -1.56 2.95
N TRP A 53 -14.98 -2.49 3.88
CA TRP A 53 -14.27 -2.21 5.12
C TRP A 53 -12.80 -1.83 4.89
N ARG A 54 -12.10 -2.53 3.98
CA ARG A 54 -10.73 -2.16 3.58
C ARG A 54 -10.67 -0.77 2.95
N SER A 55 -11.65 -0.42 2.10
CA SER A 55 -11.70 0.90 1.48
C SER A 55 -11.96 2.00 2.49
N LEU A 56 -12.85 1.78 3.47
CA LEU A 56 -13.11 2.73 4.55
C LEU A 56 -11.89 2.91 5.46
N PHE A 57 -11.20 1.82 5.77
CA PHE A 57 -9.96 1.89 6.55
C PHE A 57 -8.88 2.70 5.84
N LEU A 58 -8.69 2.50 4.53
CA LEU A 58 -7.75 3.28 3.73
C LEU A 58 -8.12 4.77 3.69
N LEU A 59 -9.41 5.10 3.52
CA LEU A 59 -9.90 6.48 3.57
C LEU A 59 -9.65 7.14 4.93
N LEU A 60 -9.87 6.41 6.03
CA LEU A 60 -9.58 6.89 7.37
C LEU A 60 -8.09 7.13 7.58
N LEU A 61 -7.23 6.23 7.09
CA LEU A 61 -5.78 6.35 7.21
C LEU A 61 -5.26 7.55 6.42
N ILE A 62 -5.77 7.76 5.20
CA ILE A 62 -5.47 8.96 4.38
C ILE A 62 -5.92 10.23 5.11
N ALA A 63 -7.13 10.26 5.65
CA ALA A 63 -7.64 11.41 6.39
C ALA A 63 -6.78 11.70 7.64
N LEU A 64 -6.32 10.66 8.34
CA LEU A 64 -5.44 10.80 9.50
C LEU A 64 -4.06 11.31 9.09
N CYS A 65 -3.49 10.82 7.97
CA CYS A 65 -2.24 11.36 7.42
C CYS A 65 -2.37 12.85 7.08
N ILE A 66 -3.47 13.25 6.41
CA ILE A 66 -3.71 14.66 6.06
C ILE A 66 -3.86 15.52 7.31
N ALA A 67 -4.61 15.03 8.31
CA ALA A 67 -4.77 15.74 9.58
C ALA A 67 -3.41 15.90 10.29
N PHE A 68 -2.60 14.84 10.34
CA PHE A 68 -1.29 14.85 10.98
C PHE A 68 -0.29 15.76 10.27
N THR A 69 -0.23 15.74 8.94
CA THR A 69 0.65 16.67 8.19
C THR A 69 0.20 18.11 8.35
N SER A 70 -1.12 18.36 8.35
CA SER A 70 -1.68 19.69 8.57
C SER A 70 -1.35 20.19 9.98
N THR A 71 -1.54 19.37 11.02
CA THR A 71 -1.20 19.78 12.39
C THR A 71 0.30 20.01 12.55
N LEU A 72 1.17 19.19 11.97
CA LEU A 72 2.61 19.44 11.98
C LEU A 72 2.96 20.76 11.30
N TRP A 73 2.31 21.09 10.19
CA TRP A 73 2.55 22.33 9.44
C TRP A 73 2.08 23.58 10.19
N PHE A 74 0.89 23.54 10.78
CA PHE A 74 0.32 24.67 11.53
C PHE A 74 0.88 24.80 12.95
N THR A 75 1.39 23.72 13.52
CA THR A 75 2.06 23.77 14.81
C THR A 75 3.50 24.23 14.60
N ASN A 76 3.96 25.14 15.45
CA ASN A 76 5.35 25.64 15.47
C ASN A 76 6.41 24.50 15.62
N ALA A 77 5.96 23.26 15.84
CA ALA A 77 6.76 22.05 15.86
C ALA A 77 7.57 21.84 14.56
N PHE A 78 7.00 22.10 13.38
CA PHE A 78 7.76 21.99 12.12
C PHE A 78 8.92 22.99 12.09
N TRP A 79 8.65 24.26 12.42
CA TRP A 79 9.67 25.30 12.50
C TRP A 79 10.75 25.00 13.54
N ILE A 80 10.37 24.55 14.73
CA ILE A 80 11.33 24.17 15.80
C ILE A 80 12.19 22.99 15.36
N THR A 81 11.58 21.96 14.75
CA THR A 81 12.31 20.75 14.34
C THR A 81 13.27 21.06 13.19
N VAL A 82 12.80 21.75 12.14
CA VAL A 82 13.61 22.14 10.99
C VAL A 82 14.74 23.09 11.40
N ARG A 83 14.48 24.03 12.32
CA ARG A 83 15.50 24.95 12.83
C ARG A 83 16.62 24.21 13.57
N ARG A 84 16.29 23.20 14.39
CA ARG A 84 17.29 22.40 15.11
C ARG A 84 18.26 21.65 14.19
N PHE A 85 17.81 21.25 13.00
CA PHE A 85 18.67 20.57 12.03
C PHE A 85 19.39 21.52 11.07
N ASN A 86 18.84 22.71 10.80
CA ASN A 86 19.38 23.61 9.76
C ASN A 86 20.08 24.86 10.30
N VAL A 87 19.95 25.19 11.58
CA VAL A 87 20.57 26.38 12.17
C VAL A 87 21.71 25.97 13.10
N PHE A 88 22.84 26.66 12.96
CA PHE A 88 24.01 26.53 13.83
C PHE A 88 23.77 27.33 15.11
N GLU A 89 23.07 26.72 16.07
CA GLU A 89 22.90 27.25 17.42
C GLU A 89 23.82 26.49 18.40
N ASN A 90 24.25 27.14 19.48
CA ASN A 90 25.02 26.47 20.52
C ASN A 90 24.21 25.29 21.10
N ASN A 91 24.79 24.09 21.08
CA ASN A 91 24.17 22.79 21.41
C ASN A 91 23.24 22.19 20.33
N SER A 92 23.26 22.67 19.09
CA SER A 92 22.57 21.98 17.99
C SER A 92 23.41 20.81 17.45
N LEU A 93 22.73 19.76 17.01
CA LEU A 93 23.35 18.59 16.38
C LEU A 93 24.04 18.95 15.05
N SER A 94 23.52 19.95 14.35
CA SER A 94 24.14 20.50 13.14
C SER A 94 25.48 21.17 13.42
N LEU A 95 25.60 21.90 14.54
CA LEU A 95 26.86 22.52 14.96
C LEU A 95 27.88 21.46 15.36
N ASP A 96 27.45 20.42 16.07
CA ASP A 96 28.32 19.30 16.45
C ASP A 96 28.84 18.56 15.23
N TYR A 97 28.00 18.25 14.24
CA TYR A 97 28.45 17.65 12.97
C TYR A 97 29.26 18.59 12.07
N PHE A 98 29.14 19.90 12.22
CA PHE A 98 29.99 20.82 11.49
C PHE A 98 31.38 20.93 12.12
N GLN A 99 31.46 20.93 13.45
CA GLN A 99 32.71 20.98 14.20
C GLN A 99 33.44 19.63 14.21
N HIS A 100 32.69 18.54 14.34
CA HIS A 100 33.16 17.16 14.35
C HIS A 100 32.39 16.36 13.30
N PRO A 101 32.69 16.55 12.02
CA PRO A 101 32.01 15.84 10.96
C PRO A 101 32.19 14.32 11.15
N PRO A 102 31.10 13.52 11.17
CA PRO A 102 31.14 12.09 11.46
C PRO A 102 31.77 11.25 10.33
N VAL A 103 32.41 11.91 9.37
CA VAL A 103 33.21 11.29 8.32
C VAL A 103 34.62 11.13 8.86
N GLU A 104 34.85 10.02 9.57
CA GLU A 104 36.14 9.66 10.19
C GLU A 104 37.33 9.61 9.22
N ARG A 105 37.10 9.71 7.89
CA ARG A 105 38.09 9.41 6.85
C ARG A 105 37.86 10.20 5.55
N MET A 106 37.80 11.53 5.62
CA MET A 106 37.99 12.32 4.40
C MET A 106 39.46 12.27 3.99
N SER A 107 39.89 11.16 3.38
CA SER A 107 41.23 11.10 2.78
C SER A 107 41.20 11.83 1.44
N MET A 108 41.92 12.94 1.34
CA MET A 108 42.11 13.64 0.06
C MET A 108 43.29 13.01 -0.67
N CYS A 109 43.04 12.39 -1.82
CA CYS A 109 44.08 11.81 -2.65
C CYS A 109 44.36 12.72 -3.85
N ILE A 110 45.61 13.14 -4.00
CA ILE A 110 46.08 13.97 -5.11
C ILE A 110 46.74 13.06 -6.13
N HIS A 111 46.22 13.05 -7.36
CA HIS A 111 46.79 12.31 -8.47
C HIS A 111 47.69 13.24 -9.28
N ILE A 112 48.98 12.91 -9.36
CA ILE A 112 49.96 13.71 -10.10
C ILE A 112 50.33 12.98 -11.39
N TYR A 113 50.28 13.72 -12.50
CA TYR A 113 50.71 13.28 -13.82
C TYR A 113 51.94 14.11 -14.20
N ASN A 114 53.06 13.43 -14.46
CA ASN A 114 54.30 14.05 -14.87
C ASN A 114 54.39 14.04 -16.39
N TYR A 115 54.67 15.18 -16.99
CA TYR A 115 54.82 15.30 -18.44
C TYR A 115 56.26 15.01 -18.84
N THR A 116 56.47 14.02 -19.71
CA THR A 116 57.82 13.53 -20.05
C THR A 116 58.37 14.06 -21.37
N ASN A 117 57.51 14.59 -22.24
CA ASN A 117 57.89 15.08 -23.57
C ASN A 117 57.59 16.58 -23.79
N VAL A 118 57.60 17.39 -22.73
CA VAL A 118 57.23 18.81 -22.76
C VAL A 118 58.05 19.59 -23.80
N ASP A 119 59.37 19.46 -23.78
CA ASP A 119 60.26 20.23 -24.67
C ASP A 119 60.04 19.89 -26.15
N ARG A 120 59.75 18.61 -26.44
CA ARG A 120 59.46 18.11 -27.79
C ARG A 120 58.05 18.49 -28.25
N PHE A 121 57.09 18.55 -27.33
CA PHE A 121 55.72 18.97 -27.61
C PHE A 121 55.63 20.46 -27.99
N TYR A 122 56.53 21.30 -27.44
CA TYR A 122 56.55 22.75 -27.72
C TYR A 122 57.52 23.18 -28.82
N SER A 123 58.38 22.27 -29.32
CA SER A 123 59.29 22.60 -30.42
C SER A 123 58.57 22.56 -31.78
N ASP A 124 58.74 23.60 -32.59
CA ASP A 124 58.23 23.72 -33.98
C ASP A 124 58.73 22.60 -34.92
N GLU A 125 59.68 21.75 -34.49
CA GLU A 125 60.16 20.56 -35.23
C GLU A 125 59.23 19.35 -35.14
N SER A 126 58.09 19.45 -34.44
CA SER A 126 57.04 18.41 -34.47
C SER A 126 56.28 18.46 -35.80
N GLU A 127 56.96 18.12 -36.90
CA GLU A 127 56.34 17.99 -38.23
C GLU A 127 55.39 16.78 -38.31
N GLU A 128 55.37 15.90 -37.30
CA GLU A 128 54.37 14.85 -37.14
C GLU A 128 53.21 15.37 -36.29
N GLU A 129 52.05 15.55 -36.94
CA GLU A 129 50.77 16.08 -36.45
C GLU A 129 50.16 15.33 -35.24
N GLU A 130 50.89 14.40 -34.61
CA GLU A 130 50.38 13.47 -33.58
C GLU A 130 51.36 13.19 -32.42
N ASP A 131 52.32 14.08 -32.11
CA ASP A 131 53.08 13.94 -30.85
C ASP A 131 52.19 14.27 -29.64
N GLN A 132 51.37 13.29 -29.22
CA GLN A 132 50.53 13.40 -28.03
C GLN A 132 51.38 13.63 -26.79
N LEU A 133 50.87 14.45 -25.87
CA LEU A 133 51.54 14.74 -24.62
C LEU A 133 51.65 13.47 -23.76
N ALA A 134 52.88 12.98 -23.58
CA ALA A 134 53.18 11.78 -22.83
C ALA A 134 53.18 12.09 -21.34
N VAL A 135 52.38 11.32 -20.60
CA VAL A 135 52.20 11.46 -19.15
C VAL A 135 52.54 10.18 -18.41
N ASP A 136 53.36 10.33 -17.36
CA ASP A 136 53.64 9.27 -16.39
C ASP A 136 52.86 9.53 -15.11
N PHE A 137 52.17 8.50 -14.64
CA PHE A 137 51.41 8.56 -13.39
C PHE A 137 52.33 8.39 -12.18
N LEU A 138 52.38 9.40 -11.30
CA LEU A 138 53.21 9.38 -10.08
C LEU A 138 52.46 8.95 -8.81
N GLY A 139 51.24 8.42 -8.96
CA GLY A 139 50.49 7.86 -7.85
C GLY A 139 49.49 8.82 -7.21
N PRO A 140 48.61 8.28 -6.33
CA PRO A 140 47.80 9.09 -5.44
C PRO A 140 48.55 9.38 -4.14
N TYR A 141 48.76 10.66 -3.86
CA TYR A 141 49.24 11.14 -2.57
C TYR A 141 48.03 11.40 -1.67
N CYS A 142 47.76 10.49 -0.74
CA CYS A 142 46.60 10.58 0.14
C CYS A 142 46.96 11.22 1.49
N PHE A 143 46.26 12.30 1.81
CA PHE A 143 46.34 13.03 3.07
C PHE A 143 45.10 12.73 3.91
N LYS A 144 45.26 12.64 5.23
CA LYS A 144 44.17 12.46 6.19
C LYS A 144 43.87 13.77 6.91
#